data_AF-A0A7X7DNT7-F1
#
_entry.id   AF-A0A7X7DNT7-F1
#
_cell.length_a   1.000
_cell.length_b   1.000
_cell.length_c   1.000
_cell.angle_alpha   90.00
_cell.angle_beta   90.00
_cell.angle_gamma   90.00
#
_symmetry.space_group_name_H-M   'P 1'
#
loop_
_entity.id
_entity.type
_entity.pdbx_description
1 polymer ?
#
loop_
_entity_poly.entity_id
_entity_poly.type
_entity_poly.pdbx_seq_one_letter_code
_entity_poly.pdbx_strand_id
1 'polypeptide(L)'
;MMVEIIPFSLESLLLCGYVMFFIMINILGLLISSFYKRKFNQPSPKTGFILAIIIAFALIIVIQIPSKTIVFIQLVSSFLFISSATASIVSTLFLFLTMRKVRK
;
A
#
# COMPACT_ATOMS: atom_id res chain seq x y z
N MET A 1 19.14 -30.22 -1.78
CA MET A 1 18.43 -29.17 -1.01
C MET A 1 16.99 -29.18 -1.52
N MET A 2 16.09 -29.88 -0.82
CA MET A 2 14.67 -29.88 -1.19
C MET A 2 14.07 -28.57 -0.67
N VAL A 3 13.54 -27.76 -1.58
CA VAL A 3 12.75 -26.58 -1.22
C VAL A 3 11.42 -27.12 -0.69
N GLU A 4 11.28 -27.17 0.63
CA GLU A 4 9.98 -27.44 1.25
C GLU A 4 9.04 -26.29 0.88
N ILE A 5 8.13 -26.56 -0.06
CA ILE A 5 7.06 -25.63 -0.42
C ILE A 5 6.10 -25.65 0.76
N ILE A 6 6.21 -24.64 1.63
CA ILE A 6 5.25 -24.43 2.72
C ILE A 6 3.87 -24.30 2.07
N PRO A 7 2.88 -25.16 2.40
CA PRO A 7 1.55 -25.04 1.84
C PRO A 7 0.93 -23.73 2.31
N PHE A 8 0.83 -22.75 1.41
CA PHE A 8 0.11 -21.51 1.67
C PHE A 8 -1.38 -21.80 1.83
N SER A 9 -2.00 -21.25 2.88
CA SER A 9 -3.46 -21.27 2.99
C SER A 9 -4.06 -20.42 1.87
N LEU A 10 -5.22 -20.84 1.36
CA LEU A 10 -5.95 -20.09 0.32
C LEU A 10 -6.30 -18.67 0.79
N GLU A 11 -6.59 -18.50 2.08
CA GLU A 11 -6.86 -17.19 2.70
C GLU A 11 -5.64 -16.26 2.62
N SER A 12 -4.44 -16.74 2.98
CA SER A 12 -3.21 -15.96 2.89
C SER A 12 -2.86 -15.59 1.45
N LEU A 13 -3.14 -16.49 0.50
CA LEU A 13 -2.95 -16.22 -0.94
C LEU A 13 -3.88 -15.10 -1.42
N LEU A 14 -5.17 -15.18 -1.10
CA LEU A 14 -6.15 -14.16 -1.47
C LEU A 14 -5.84 -12.80 -0.83
N LEU A 15 -5.48 -12.79 0.45
CA LEU A 15 -5.09 -11.57 1.16
C LEU A 15 -3.84 -10.94 0.55
N CYS A 16 -2.82 -11.74 0.23
CA CYS A 16 -1.62 -11.26 -0.43
C CYS A 16 -1.94 -10.64 -1.81
N GLY A 17 -2.78 -11.31 -2.61
CA GLY A 17 -3.26 -10.79 -3.89
C GLY A 17 -3.99 -9.45 -3.75
N TYR A 18 -4.84 -9.33 -2.73
CA TYR A 18 -5.54 -8.08 -2.41
C TYR A 18 -4.58 -6.94 -2.06
N VAL A 19 -3.59 -7.20 -1.20
CA VAL A 19 -2.59 -6.19 -0.81
C VAL A 19 -1.72 -5.79 -2.01
N MET A 20 -1.34 -6.74 -2.86
CA MET A 20 -0.60 -6.47 -4.10
C MET A 20 -1.39 -5.57 -5.06
N PHE A 21 -2.70 -5.79 -5.21
CA PHE A 21 -3.55 -4.90 -5.98
C PHE A 21 -3.58 -3.47 -5.40
N PHE A 22 -3.63 -3.35 -4.08
CA PHE A 22 -3.58 -2.06 -3.40
C PHE A 22 -2.25 -1.32 -3.63
N ILE A 23 -1.13 -2.05 -3.65
CA ILE A 23 0.19 -1.52 -4.01
C ILE A 23 0.17 -0.95 -5.44
N MET A 24 -0.40 -1.69 -6.39
CA MET A 24 -0.48 -1.25 -7.80
C MET A 24 -1.28 0.05 -7.94
N ILE A 25 -2.40 0.19 -7.24
CA ILE A 25 -3.17 1.45 -7.22
C ILE A 25 -2.33 2.61 -6.68
N ASN A 26 -1.59 2.41 -5.59
CA ASN A 26 -0.75 3.45 -5.02
C ASN A 26 0.43 3.81 -5.93
N ILE A 27 1.00 2.85 -6.66
CA ILE A 27 2.04 3.11 -7.68
C ILE A 27 1.47 3.98 -8.81
N LEU A 28 0.27 3.67 -9.30
CA LEU A 28 -0.41 4.51 -10.30
C LEU A 28 -0.64 5.93 -9.78
N GLY A 29 -1.13 6.06 -8.53
CA GLY A 29 -1.29 7.35 -7.86
C GLY A 29 0.02 8.13 -7.76
N LEU A 30 1.13 7.47 -7.42
CA LEU A 30 2.47 8.05 -7.36
C LEU A 30 2.97 8.52 -8.73
N LEU A 31 2.73 7.75 -9.79
CA LEU A 31 3.09 8.12 -11.16
C LEU A 31 2.32 9.36 -11.61
N ILE A 32 1.00 9.38 -11.38
CA ILE A 32 0.15 10.53 -11.68
C ILE A 32 0.60 11.76 -10.88
N SER A 33 0.82 11.61 -9.57
CA SER A 33 1.35 12.66 -8.70
C SER A 33 2.69 13.20 -9.20
N SER A 34 3.57 12.32 -9.68
CA SER A 34 4.87 12.72 -10.25
C SER A 34 4.75 13.46 -11.57
N PHE A 35 3.83 13.04 -12.43
CA PHE A 35 3.51 13.75 -13.66
C PHE A 35 3.02 15.18 -13.39
N TYR A 36 2.12 15.36 -12.41
CA TYR A 36 1.59 16.69 -12.07
C TYR A 36 2.67 17.65 -11.56
N LYS A 37 3.60 17.16 -10.71
CA LYS A 37 4.73 17.99 -10.27
C LYS A 37 5.62 18.40 -11.45
N ARG A 38 5.92 17.47 -12.36
CA ARG A 38 6.81 17.75 -13.51
C ARG A 38 6.16 18.68 -14.54
N LYS A 39 4.87 18.50 -14.83
CA LYS A 39 4.16 19.26 -15.88
C LYS A 39 3.70 20.63 -15.42
N PHE A 40 3.22 20.76 -14.18
CA PHE A 40 2.57 21.98 -13.69
C PHE A 40 3.34 22.68 -12.56
N ASN A 41 4.50 22.15 -12.18
CA ASN A 41 5.33 22.64 -11.07
C ASN A 41 4.57 22.83 -9.74
N GLN A 42 3.48 22.08 -9.54
CA GLN A 42 2.70 22.11 -8.30
C GLN A 42 3.22 21.06 -7.32
N PRO A 43 3.24 21.34 -6.00
CA PRO A 43 3.48 20.32 -4.99
C PRO A 43 2.40 19.24 -5.07
N SER A 44 2.82 17.98 -5.08
CA SER A 44 1.94 16.81 -5.19
C SER A 44 2.30 15.78 -4.11
N PRO A 45 1.32 14.99 -3.61
CA PRO A 45 1.47 14.16 -2.41
C PRO A 45 2.20 12.84 -2.70
N LYS A 46 3.43 12.90 -3.22
CA LYS A 46 4.23 11.71 -3.56
C LYS A 46 4.58 10.87 -2.34
N THR A 47 4.98 11.54 -1.26
CA THR A 47 5.46 10.89 -0.04
C THR A 47 4.39 9.99 0.58
N GLY A 48 3.12 10.39 0.54
CA GLY A 48 2.04 9.59 1.12
C GLY A 48 1.77 8.31 0.32
N PHE A 49 1.85 8.34 -1.02
CA PHE A 49 1.76 7.11 -1.84
C PHE A 49 2.96 6.19 -1.59
N ILE A 50 4.18 6.73 -1.47
CA ILE A 50 5.38 5.94 -1.14
C ILE A 50 5.21 5.27 0.23
N LEU A 51 4.72 6.01 1.23
CA LEU A 51 4.49 5.47 2.56
C LEU A 51 3.45 4.35 2.54
N ALA A 52 2.33 4.53 1.83
CA ALA A 52 1.30 3.49 1.70
C ALA A 52 1.84 2.21 1.06
N ILE A 53 2.71 2.33 0.04
CA ILE A 53 3.40 1.20 -0.62
C ILE A 53 4.32 0.48 0.37
N ILE A 54 5.17 1.21 1.10
CA ILE A 54 6.10 0.62 2.07
C ILE A 54 5.34 -0.15 3.17
N ILE A 55 4.28 0.43 3.71
CA ILE A 55 3.45 -0.21 4.73
C ILE A 55 2.76 -1.47 4.17
N ALA A 56 2.26 -1.41 2.93
CA ALA A 56 1.64 -2.56 2.29
C ALA A 56 2.64 -3.71 2.03
N PHE A 57 3.89 -3.40 1.65
CA PHE A 57 4.95 -4.42 1.57
C PHE A 57 5.28 -5.02 2.93
N ALA A 58 5.35 -4.21 3.98
CA ALA A 58 5.54 -4.70 5.35
C ALA A 58 4.42 -5.66 5.77
N LEU A 59 3.17 -5.36 5.40
CA LEU A 59 2.02 -6.23 5.65
C LEU A 59 2.17 -7.60 4.96
N ILE A 60 2.65 -7.65 3.71
CA ILE A 60 2.91 -8.92 3.00
C ILE A 60 3.92 -9.77 3.75
N ILE A 61 5.00 -9.16 4.26
CA ILE A 61 6.03 -9.87 5.04
C ILE A 61 5.42 -10.44 6.32
N VAL A 62 4.62 -9.64 7.05
CA VAL A 62 3.99 -10.05 8.30
C VAL A 62 3.01 -11.21 8.11
N ILE A 63 2.26 -11.22 7.00
CA ILE A 63 1.30 -12.29 6.68
C ILE A 63 1.98 -13.65 6.47
N GLN A 64 3.26 -13.68 6.07
CA GLN A 64 4.00 -14.92 5.80
C GLN A 64 4.63 -15.54 7.06
N ILE A 65 4.55 -14.89 8.23
CA ILE A 65 5.18 -15.39 9.46
C ILE A 65 4.32 -16.53 10.04
N PRO A 66 4.83 -17.77 10.13
CA PRO A 66 4.07 -18.90 10.67
C PRO A 66 3.77 -18.71 12.15
N SER A 67 2.53 -19.05 12.50
CA SER A 67 1.81 -18.68 13.71
C SER A 67 2.28 -19.41 14.97
N LYS A 68 3.14 -18.76 15.77
CA LYS A 68 3.29 -19.05 17.21
C LYS A 68 2.69 -17.94 18.11
N THR A 69 2.41 -16.76 17.57
CA THR A 69 1.80 -15.61 18.27
C THR A 69 0.62 -15.05 17.47
N ILE A 70 -0.48 -15.80 17.44
CA ILE A 70 -1.65 -15.55 16.57
C ILE A 70 -2.26 -14.16 16.82
N VAL A 71 -2.46 -13.77 18.09
CA VAL A 71 -3.13 -12.50 18.44
C VAL A 71 -2.28 -11.28 18.08
N PHE A 72 -0.98 -11.31 18.37
CA PHE A 72 -0.08 -10.19 18.09
C PHE A 72 0.06 -9.94 16.59
N ILE A 73 0.21 -11.00 15.79
CA ILE A 73 0.34 -10.89 14.33
C ILE A 73 -0.96 -10.33 13.71
N GLN A 74 -2.13 -10.77 14.18
CA GLN A 74 -3.42 -10.24 13.71
C GLN A 74 -3.58 -8.75 14.03
N LEU A 75 -3.20 -8.34 15.23
CA LEU A 75 -3.29 -6.94 15.67
C LEU A 75 -2.35 -6.05 14.85
N VAL A 76 -1.08 -6.47 14.68
CA VAL A 76 -0.10 -5.76 13.83
C VAL A 76 -0.57 -5.70 12.38
N SER A 77 -1.08 -6.80 11.82
CA SER A 77 -1.60 -6.83 10.45
C SER A 77 -2.77 -5.86 10.25
N SER A 78 -3.68 -5.78 11.23
CA SER A 78 -4.82 -4.86 11.20
C SER A 78 -4.36 -3.40 11.24
N PHE A 79 -3.40 -3.06 12.11
CA PHE A 79 -2.84 -1.71 12.17
C PHE A 79 -2.12 -1.33 10.87
N LEU A 80 -1.27 -2.21 10.33
CA LEU A 80 -0.59 -1.98 9.06
C LEU A 80 -1.59 -1.77 7.92
N PHE A 81 -2.66 -2.57 7.88
CA PHE A 81 -3.71 -2.42 6.88
C PHE A 81 -4.40 -1.06 6.97
N ILE A 82 -4.86 -0.66 8.16
CA ILE A 82 -5.54 0.61 8.39
C ILE A 82 -4.60 1.80 8.08
N SER A 83 -3.34 1.72 8.50
CA SER A 83 -2.35 2.78 8.23
C SER A 83 -2.05 2.91 6.74
N SER A 84 -1.93 1.80 6.00
CA SER A 84 -1.76 1.85 4.53
C SER A 84 -2.98 2.44 3.84
N ALA A 85 -4.19 2.00 4.23
CA ALA A 85 -5.43 2.49 3.65
C ALA A 85 -5.65 3.99 3.90
N THR A 86 -5.43 4.44 5.14
CA THR A 86 -5.56 5.87 5.51
C THR A 86 -4.53 6.73 4.77
N ALA A 87 -3.27 6.30 4.69
CA ALA A 87 -2.23 7.00 3.91
C ALA A 87 -2.62 7.10 2.42
N SER A 88 -3.16 6.03 1.85
CA SER A 88 -3.64 5.99 0.46
C SER A 88 -4.82 6.97 0.22
N ILE A 89 -5.83 6.95 1.09
CA ILE A 89 -7.01 7.84 1.00
C ILE A 89 -6.58 9.31 1.08
N VAL A 90 -5.77 9.66 2.09
CA VAL A 90 -5.30 11.04 2.29
C VAL A 90 -4.47 11.51 1.09
N SER A 91 -3.56 10.67 0.58
CA SER A 91 -2.75 11.00 -0.60
C SER A 91 -3.60 11.20 -1.85
N THR A 92 -4.63 10.37 -2.02
CA THR A 92 -5.57 10.46 -3.14
C THR A 92 -6.39 11.75 -3.07
N LEU A 93 -6.89 12.11 -1.88
CA LEU A 93 -7.60 13.37 -1.66
C LEU A 93 -6.73 14.58 -1.97
N PHE A 94 -5.48 14.61 -1.49
CA PHE A 94 -4.55 15.68 -1.81
C PHE A 94 -4.25 15.75 -3.31
N LEU A 95 -4.10 14.60 -3.98
CA LEU A 95 -3.87 14.55 -5.41
C LEU A 95 -5.06 15.13 -6.17
N PHE A 96 -6.27 14.76 -5.78
CA PHE A 96 -7.51 15.31 -6.34
C PHE A 96 -7.58 16.84 -6.18
N LEU A 97 -7.23 17.36 -5.00
CA LEU A 97 -7.19 18.81 -4.77
C LEU A 97 -6.12 19.50 -5.64
N THR A 98 -4.94 18.89 -5.80
CA THR A 98 -3.90 19.41 -6.71
C THR A 98 -4.40 19.44 -8.16
N MET A 99 -5.06 18.38 -8.64
CA MET A 99 -5.65 18.35 -9.98
C MET A 99 -6.71 19.42 -10.17
N ARG A 100 -7.59 19.59 -9.17
CA ARG A 100 -8.64 20.61 -9.19
C ARG A 100 -8.05 22.02 -9.25
N LYS A 101 -6.94 22.27 -8.56
CA LYS A 101 -6.23 23.55 -8.57
C LYS A 101 -5.60 23.85 -9.93
N VAL A 102 -5.00 22.86 -10.59
CA VAL A 102 -4.36 23.02 -11.90
C VAL A 102 -5.37 23.25 -13.03
N ARG A 103 -6.61 22.74 -12.89
CA ARG A 103 -7.67 22.91 -13.88
C ARG A 103 -8.31 24.32 -13.85
N LYS A 104 -8.22 25.01 -12.73
CA LYS A 104 -8.72 26.38 -12.57
C LYS A 104 -7.64 27.37 -12.98
#